data_AF-A0A535ZNU7-F1
#
_entry.id   AF-A0A535ZNU7-F1
#
_cell.length_a   1.000
_cell.length_b   1.000
_cell.length_c   1.000
_cell.angle_alpha   90.00
_cell.angle_beta   90.00
_cell.angle_gamma   90.00
#
_symmetry.space_group_name_H-M   'P 1'
#
loop_
_entity.id
_entity.type
_entity.pdbx_description
1 polymer ?
#
loop_
_entity_poly.entity_id
_entity_poly.type
_entity_poly.pdbx_seq_one_letter_code
_entity_poly.pdbx_strand_id
1 'polypeptide(L)'
;GADHVIDYTQEDFTRNGQRYDLILAVNGYHSISAYKRALHPEGVYVMTGGSNAQLFQAMLLGPLISRTGRQKMGNSAHKPNQKDLMFMKELLEASKVKPVIDRRFPLRDVADAIRYLEAGHAQGKVVITV
;
A
#
# COMPACT_ATOMS: atom_id res chain seq x y z
N GLY A 1 10.66 13.13 3.89
CA GLY A 1 10.12 12.33 2.77
C GLY A 1 10.38 10.87 3.08
N ALA A 2 10.42 9.99 2.08
CA ALA A 2 11.06 8.69 2.28
C ALA A 2 12.58 8.87 2.36
N ASP A 3 13.25 8.20 3.30
CA ASP A 3 14.71 8.24 3.42
C ASP A 3 15.41 7.41 2.33
N HIS A 4 14.72 6.36 1.84
CA HIS A 4 15.18 5.48 0.78
C HIS A 4 14.07 5.22 -0.25
N VAL A 5 14.44 5.26 -1.53
CA VAL A 5 13.54 4.97 -2.67
C VAL A 5 14.23 3.94 -3.56
N ILE A 6 13.49 2.91 -3.96
CA ILE A 6 13.95 1.87 -4.86
C ILE A 6 13.22 2.02 -6.19
N ASP A 7 13.97 2.20 -7.27
CA ASP A 7 13.44 2.15 -8.62
C ASP A 7 13.27 0.68 -9.05
N TYR A 8 12.03 0.22 -9.09
CA TYR A 8 11.70 -1.16 -9.42
C TYR A 8 12.01 -1.54 -10.88
N THR A 9 12.27 -0.55 -11.75
CA THR A 9 12.73 -0.82 -13.12
C THR A 9 14.20 -1.21 -13.18
N GLN A 10 14.96 -0.87 -12.12
CA GLN A 10 16.40 -1.09 -12.02
C GLN A 10 16.76 -2.17 -11.00
N GLU A 11 15.96 -2.34 -9.94
CA GLU A 11 16.27 -3.25 -8.83
C GLU A 11 15.04 -4.06 -8.35
N ASP A 12 15.25 -5.36 -8.13
CA ASP A 12 14.30 -6.23 -7.42
C ASP A 12 14.59 -6.21 -5.92
N PHE A 13 13.79 -5.46 -5.16
CA PHE A 13 13.94 -5.33 -3.70
C PHE A 13 13.85 -6.67 -2.96
N THR A 14 13.29 -7.73 -3.56
CA THR A 14 13.21 -9.06 -2.94
C THR A 14 14.50 -9.87 -3.06
N ARG A 15 15.50 -9.33 -3.76
CA ARG A 15 16.79 -9.97 -4.07
C ARG A 15 18.02 -9.15 -3.67
N ASN A 16 17.84 -7.95 -3.13
CA ASN A 16 18.94 -7.05 -2.76
C ASN A 16 19.62 -7.38 -1.42
N GLY A 17 19.21 -8.48 -0.76
CA GLY A 17 19.76 -8.94 0.51
C GLY A 17 19.22 -8.20 1.75
N GLN A 18 18.43 -7.14 1.56
CA GLN A 18 17.79 -6.42 2.66
C GLN A 18 16.60 -7.21 3.22
N ARG A 19 16.31 -6.98 4.50
CA ARG A 19 15.14 -7.54 5.18
C ARG A 19 14.33 -6.43 5.85
N TYR A 20 13.01 -6.57 5.79
CA TYR A 20 12.09 -5.56 6.29
C TYR A 20 11.23 -6.10 7.42
N ASP A 21 11.05 -5.31 8.48
CA ASP A 21 10.17 -5.67 9.61
C ASP A 21 8.68 -5.55 9.24
N LEU A 22 8.37 -4.66 8.29
CA LEU A 22 7.02 -4.45 7.78
C LEU A 22 7.07 -4.24 6.27
N ILE A 23 6.27 -4.99 5.53
CA ILE A 23 5.99 -4.73 4.12
C ILE A 23 4.50 -4.42 3.97
N LEU A 24 4.20 -3.16 3.63
CA LEU A 24 2.85 -2.71 3.27
C LEU A 24 2.66 -2.76 1.75
N ALA A 25 2.01 -3.82 1.26
CA ALA A 25 1.82 -4.03 -0.17
C ALA A 25 0.55 -3.33 -0.69
N VAL A 26 0.74 -2.19 -1.35
CA VAL A 26 -0.33 -1.34 -1.92
C VAL A 26 -0.63 -1.67 -3.38
N ASN A 27 0.40 -2.04 -4.16
CA ASN A 27 0.28 -2.39 -5.58
C ASN A 27 0.99 -3.71 -5.86
N GLY A 28 0.92 -4.66 -4.92
CA GLY A 28 1.87 -5.77 -4.88
C GLY A 28 1.92 -6.58 -6.17
N TYR A 29 3.15 -6.85 -6.63
CA TYR A 29 3.45 -7.37 -7.96
C TYR A 29 4.39 -8.59 -7.95
N HIS A 30 4.89 -9.00 -6.78
CA HIS A 30 5.65 -10.25 -6.62
C HIS A 30 4.83 -11.38 -5.98
N SER A 31 5.37 -12.60 -6.03
CA SER A 31 4.80 -13.75 -5.32
C SER A 31 4.89 -13.58 -3.80
N ILE A 32 3.97 -14.21 -3.07
CA ILE A 32 3.98 -14.19 -1.60
C ILE A 32 5.29 -14.76 -1.01
N SER A 33 5.92 -15.72 -1.69
CA SER A 33 7.21 -16.28 -1.28
C SER A 33 8.37 -15.29 -1.43
N ALA A 34 8.30 -14.39 -2.40
CA ALA A 34 9.30 -13.33 -2.56
C ALA A 34 9.20 -12.30 -1.43
N TYR A 35 7.98 -11.87 -1.08
CA TYR A 35 7.75 -11.04 0.10
C TYR A 35 8.20 -11.74 1.38
N LYS A 36 7.88 -13.02 1.56
CA LYS A 36 8.32 -13.80 2.73
C LYS A 36 9.84 -13.80 2.88
N ARG A 37 10.57 -13.97 1.78
CA ARG A 37 12.05 -13.94 1.77
C ARG A 37 12.61 -12.56 2.09
N ALA A 38 11.97 -11.50 1.62
CA ALA A 38 12.34 -10.11 1.89
C ALA A 38 11.96 -9.66 3.32
N LEU A 39 11.10 -10.38 4.03
CA LEU A 39 10.77 -10.07 5.42
C LEU A 39 11.88 -10.51 6.38
N HIS A 40 12.01 -9.75 7.46
CA HIS A 40 12.66 -10.20 8.67
C HIS A 40 11.94 -11.46 9.22
N PRO A 41 12.62 -12.39 9.93
CA PRO A 41 11.98 -13.60 10.48
C PRO A 41 10.78 -13.37 11.40
N GLU A 42 10.67 -12.18 12.00
CA GLU A 42 9.53 -11.77 12.84
C GLU A 42 8.69 -10.66 12.18
N GLY A 43 8.96 -10.39 10.91
CA GLY A 43 8.33 -9.32 10.16
C GLY A 43 6.88 -9.61 9.76
N VAL A 44 6.19 -8.54 9.39
CA VAL A 44 4.77 -8.56 9.03
C VAL A 44 4.59 -8.11 7.58
N TYR A 45 3.83 -8.88 6.82
CA TYR A 45 3.32 -8.48 5.51
C TYR A 45 1.84 -8.15 5.62
N VAL A 46 1.47 -6.96 5.17
CA VAL A 46 0.09 -6.49 5.11
C VAL A 46 -0.22 -6.03 3.70
N MET A 47 -1.17 -6.70 3.07
CA MET A 47 -1.70 -6.30 1.77
C MET A 47 -2.88 -5.35 1.92
N THR A 48 -2.82 -4.19 1.25
CA THR A 48 -3.89 -3.18 1.20
C THR A 48 -4.44 -2.97 -0.21
N GLY A 49 -3.71 -3.40 -1.23
CA GLY A 49 -4.12 -3.37 -2.63
C GLY A 49 -3.16 -4.18 -3.51
N GLY A 50 -3.49 -4.36 -4.78
CA GLY A 50 -2.74 -5.18 -5.72
C GLY A 50 -3.65 -5.99 -6.63
N SER A 51 -3.07 -6.89 -7.43
CA SER A 51 -3.85 -7.73 -8.34
C SER A 51 -4.75 -8.72 -7.59
N ASN A 52 -5.91 -9.06 -8.18
CA ASN A 52 -6.82 -10.09 -7.64
C ASN A 52 -6.14 -11.45 -7.40
N ALA A 53 -5.16 -11.79 -8.24
CA ALA A 53 -4.36 -13.02 -8.09
C ALA A 53 -3.48 -12.99 -6.82
N GLN A 54 -2.88 -11.85 -6.50
CA GLN A 54 -2.12 -11.68 -5.27
C GLN A 54 -3.03 -11.66 -4.04
N LEU A 55 -4.20 -11.03 -4.15
CA LEU A 55 -5.26 -11.05 -3.15
C LEU A 55 -5.66 -12.48 -2.79
N PHE A 56 -5.85 -13.32 -3.81
CA PHE A 56 -6.18 -14.73 -3.67
C PHE A 56 -5.02 -15.54 -3.05
N GLN A 57 -3.77 -15.35 -3.49
CA GLN A 57 -2.61 -16.04 -2.92
C GLN A 57 -2.36 -15.68 -1.45
N ALA A 58 -2.43 -14.41 -1.10
CA ALA A 58 -2.24 -13.94 0.28
C ALA A 58 -3.33 -14.51 1.20
N MET A 59 -4.58 -14.57 0.73
CA MET A 59 -5.69 -15.12 1.49
C MET A 59 -5.61 -16.64 1.66
N LEU A 60 -5.24 -17.37 0.61
CA LEU A 60 -5.18 -18.84 0.62
C LEU A 60 -3.94 -19.38 1.34
N LEU A 61 -2.77 -18.78 1.08
CA LEU A 61 -1.48 -19.30 1.57
C LEU A 61 -0.97 -18.57 2.81
N GLY A 62 -1.41 -17.33 3.07
CA GLY A 62 -0.97 -16.53 4.22
C GLY A 62 -1.13 -17.24 5.57
N PRO A 63 -2.28 -17.88 5.87
CA PRO A 63 -2.48 -18.61 7.12
C PRO A 63 -1.58 -19.86 7.26
N LEU A 64 -1.33 -20.59 6.18
CA LEU A 64 -0.46 -21.77 6.18
C LEU A 64 1.02 -21.39 6.37
N ILE A 65 1.43 -20.29 5.73
CA ILE A 65 2.77 -19.71 5.86
C ILE A 65 3.00 -19.14 7.27
N SER A 66 2.00 -18.47 7.83
CA SER A 66 2.07 -17.88 9.17
C SER A 66 1.99 -18.92 10.30
N ARG A 67 1.56 -20.15 10.00
CA ARG A 67 1.55 -21.28 10.96
C ARG A 67 2.88 -22.00 11.10
N THR A 68 3.76 -21.88 10.10
CA THR A 68 5.02 -22.63 10.02
C THR A 68 6.25 -21.77 10.32
N GLY A 69 6.10 -20.46 10.49
CA GLY A 69 7.18 -19.54 10.84
C GLY A 69 6.70 -18.40 11.73
N ARG A 70 7.65 -17.62 12.27
CA ARG A 70 7.36 -16.43 13.12
C ARG A 70 6.85 -15.21 12.33
N GLN A 71 6.95 -15.26 11.00
CA GLN A 71 6.50 -14.21 10.09
C GLN A 71 4.97 -14.22 9.96
N LYS A 72 4.35 -13.03 9.97
CA LYS A 72 2.90 -12.88 9.80
C LYS A 72 2.59 -12.34 8.42
N MET A 73 1.70 -13.01 7.69
CA MET A 73 1.31 -12.57 6.34
C MET A 73 -0.21 -12.56 6.20
N GLY A 74 -0.78 -11.41 5.84
CA GLY A 74 -2.23 -11.29 5.70
C GLY A 74 -2.68 -10.06 4.92
N ASN A 75 -4.00 -9.84 4.92
CA ASN A 75 -4.64 -8.67 4.34
C ASN A 75 -5.06 -7.67 5.42
N SER A 76 -5.16 -6.41 5.04
CA SER A 76 -5.76 -5.39 5.90
C SER A 76 -7.28 -5.40 5.72
N ALA A 77 -7.98 -6.10 6.62
CA ALA A 77 -9.43 -6.06 6.72
C ALA A 77 -9.86 -5.01 7.77
N HIS A 78 -9.46 -3.75 7.58
CA HIS A 78 -9.79 -2.69 8.55
C HIS A 78 -11.20 -2.15 8.29
N LYS A 79 -12.00 -2.07 9.36
CA LYS A 79 -13.29 -1.40 9.34
C LYS A 79 -13.10 0.07 9.73
N PRO A 80 -13.56 1.03 8.91
CA PRO A 80 -13.55 2.43 9.29
C PRO A 80 -14.26 2.61 10.64
N ASN A 81 -13.65 3.39 11.53
CA ASN A 81 -14.22 3.69 12.84
C ASN A 81 -13.89 5.13 13.24
N GLN A 82 -14.69 5.69 14.14
CA GLN A 82 -14.57 7.09 14.53
C GLN A 82 -13.26 7.39 15.25
N LYS A 83 -12.75 6.45 16.07
CA LYS A 83 -11.51 6.64 16.82
C LYS A 83 -10.33 6.89 15.90
N ASP A 84 -10.18 6.06 14.87
CA ASP A 84 -9.10 6.19 13.90
C ASP A 84 -9.25 7.45 13.04
N LEU A 85 -10.47 7.84 12.69
CA LEU A 85 -10.73 9.09 11.97
C LEU A 85 -10.36 10.33 12.80
N MET A 86 -10.66 10.31 14.10
CA MET A 86 -10.26 11.39 15.01
C MET A 86 -8.74 11.47 15.17
N PHE A 87 -8.07 10.32 15.29
CA PHE A 87 -6.61 10.28 15.29
C PHE A 87 -6.02 10.86 13.99
N MET A 88 -6.57 10.49 12.83
CA MET A 88 -6.14 11.06 11.54
C MET A 88 -6.38 12.57 11.46
N LYS A 89 -7.51 13.06 11.97
CA LYS A 89 -7.81 14.49 12.07
C LYS A 89 -6.73 15.23 12.87
N GLU A 90 -6.39 14.73 14.05
CA GLU A 90 -5.36 15.33 14.92
C GLU A 90 -4.00 15.43 14.21
N LEU A 91 -3.61 14.40 13.46
CA LEU A 91 -2.36 14.41 12.68
C LEU A 91 -2.37 15.45 11.54
N LEU A 92 -3.52 15.65 10.89
CA LEU A 92 -3.71 16.64 9.84
C LEU A 92 -3.68 18.06 10.40
N GLU A 93 -4.41 18.32 11.49
CA GLU A 93 -4.44 19.63 12.17
C GLU A 93 -3.06 20.02 12.70
N ALA A 94 -2.32 19.04 13.26
CA ALA A 94 -0.94 19.23 13.70
C ALA A 94 0.08 19.30 12.55
N SER A 95 -0.36 19.23 11.28
CA SER A 95 0.50 19.21 10.08
C SER A 95 1.56 18.11 10.06
N LYS A 96 1.40 17.05 10.87
CA LYS A 96 2.27 15.86 10.90
C LYS A 96 2.02 14.96 9.69
N VAL A 97 0.79 14.97 9.18
CA VAL A 97 0.42 14.36 7.90
C VAL A 97 -0.05 15.46 6.97
N LYS A 98 0.43 15.45 5.72
CA LYS A 98 0.03 16.41 4.69
C LYS A 98 -0.50 15.66 3.47
N PRO A 99 -1.73 15.95 3.00
CA PRO A 99 -2.24 15.32 1.79
C PRO A 99 -1.46 15.85 0.58
N VAL A 100 -1.04 14.92 -0.28
CA VAL A 100 -0.48 15.26 -1.60
C VAL A 100 -1.62 15.25 -2.60
N ILE A 101 -2.03 16.44 -3.05
CA ILE A 101 -3.07 16.61 -4.07
C ILE A 101 -2.36 16.87 -5.37
N ASP A 102 -2.56 15.97 -6.32
CA ASP A 102 -1.95 16.02 -7.63
C ASP A 102 -2.72 16.99 -8.54
N ARG A 103 -4.04 16.75 -8.67
CA ARG A 103 -4.91 17.56 -9.50
C ARG A 103 -6.30 17.75 -8.89
N ARG A 104 -6.90 18.89 -9.21
CA ARG A 104 -8.28 19.24 -8.87
C ARG A 104 -9.09 19.41 -10.15
N PHE A 105 -10.29 18.85 -10.16
CA PHE A 105 -11.25 18.99 -11.25
C PHE A 105 -12.57 19.51 -10.68
N PRO A 106 -13.27 20.46 -11.33
CA PRO A 106 -14.62 20.80 -10.92
C PRO A 106 -15.57 19.62 -11.17
N LEU A 107 -16.70 19.58 -10.45
CA LEU A 107 -17.69 18.50 -10.56
C LEU A 107 -18.16 18.23 -12.01
N ARG A 108 -18.23 19.27 -12.85
CA ARG A 108 -18.60 19.14 -14.26
C ARG A 108 -17.58 18.35 -15.10
N ASP A 109 -16.34 18.23 -14.65
CA ASP A 109 -15.23 17.60 -15.37
C ASP A 109 -14.85 16.23 -14.79
N VAL A 110 -15.76 15.58 -14.06
CA VAL A 110 -15.52 14.24 -13.47
C VAL A 110 -15.09 13.20 -14.52
N ALA A 111 -15.63 13.28 -15.74
CA ALA A 111 -15.23 12.37 -16.82
C ALA A 111 -13.74 12.53 -17.17
N ASP A 112 -13.22 13.76 -17.19
CA ASP A 112 -11.79 14.02 -17.40
C ASP A 112 -10.95 13.61 -16.20
N ALA A 113 -11.46 13.80 -14.99
CA ALA A 113 -10.80 13.35 -13.77
C ALA A 113 -10.59 11.83 -13.75
N ILE A 114 -11.61 11.06 -14.19
CA ILE A 114 -11.53 9.60 -14.31
C ILE A 114 -10.55 9.20 -15.41
N ARG A 115 -10.64 9.80 -16.61
CA ARG A 115 -9.68 9.55 -17.69
C ARG A 115 -8.23 9.79 -17.26
N TYR A 116 -7.99 10.87 -16.52
CA TYR A 116 -6.68 11.19 -15.97
C TYR A 116 -6.19 10.12 -14.98
N LEU A 117 -7.07 9.65 -14.09
CA LEU A 117 -6.75 8.59 -13.13
C LEU A 117 -6.43 7.26 -13.84
N GLU A 118 -7.23 6.89 -14.85
CA GLU A 118 -7.06 5.67 -15.63
C GLU A 118 -5.76 5.65 -16.44
N ALA A 119 -5.23 6.81 -16.81
CA ALA A 119 -3.92 6.89 -17.46
C ALA A 119 -2.77 6.39 -16.56
N GLY A 120 -2.99 6.21 -15.24
CA GLY A 120 -2.04 5.57 -14.33
C GLY A 120 -0.88 6.47 -13.85
N HIS A 121 -0.90 7.77 -14.20
CA HIS A 121 0.18 8.71 -13.89
C HIS A 121 -0.10 9.62 -12.70
N ALA A 122 -1.19 9.38 -11.95
CA ALA A 122 -1.54 10.22 -10.81
C ALA A 122 -0.52 10.06 -9.66
N GLN A 123 0.15 11.16 -9.29
CA GLN A 123 1.15 11.26 -8.23
C GLN A 123 0.55 11.90 -6.97
N GLY A 124 -0.50 11.28 -6.43
CA GLY A 124 -1.22 11.77 -5.26
C GLY A 124 -2.72 11.52 -5.37
N LYS A 125 -3.51 12.34 -4.67
CA LYS A 125 -4.97 12.29 -4.76
C LYS A 125 -5.47 13.23 -5.86
N VAL A 126 -6.34 12.71 -6.72
CA VAL A 126 -7.21 13.49 -7.60
C VAL A 126 -8.44 13.89 -6.81
N VAL A 127 -8.75 15.18 -6.77
CA VAL A 127 -9.84 15.75 -5.98
C VAL A 127 -10.89 16.38 -6.88
N ILE A 128 -12.16 16.15 -6.56
CA ILE A 128 -13.28 16.86 -7.20
C ILE A 128 -13.67 18.05 -6.32
N THR A 129 -13.72 19.24 -6.92
CA THR A 129 -14.23 20.45 -6.26
C THR A 129 -15.70 20.63 -6.62
N VAL A 130 -16.52 20.86 -5.60
CA VAL A 130 -17.98 21.06 -5.70
C VAL A 130 -18.36 22.50 -5.43
#